data_AF-A0A949E303-F1
#
_entry.id   AF-A0A949E303-F1
#
_cell.length_a   1.000
_cell.length_b   1.000
_cell.length_c   1.000
_cell.angle_alpha   90.00
_cell.angle_beta   90.00
_cell.angle_gamma   90.00
#
_symmetry.space_group_name_H-M   'P 1'
#
loop_
_entity.id
_entity.type
_entity.pdbx_description
1 polymer ?
#
loop_
_entity_poly.entity_id
_entity_poly.type
_entity_poly.pdbx_seq_one_letter_code
_entity_poly.pdbx_strand_id
1 'polypeptide(L)' 'MRKIALKNVVWKEGKYYVAWNLNTAVSSFGDTRKDALNSLEEALELYFEDVPIAKINKVERPDLVPLRFKHA' A
#
# COMPACT_ATOMS: atom_id res chain seq x y z
N MET A 1 4.41 -9.44 -19.25
CA MET A 1 4.59 -8.59 -18.04
C MET A 1 5.18 -9.43 -16.91
N ARG A 2 6.22 -8.94 -16.24
CA ARG A 2 6.85 -9.64 -15.12
C ARG A 2 5.93 -9.49 -13.90
N LYS A 3 5.44 -10.60 -13.34
CA LYS A 3 4.60 -10.54 -12.13
C LYS A 3 5.48 -10.26 -10.91
N ILE A 4 5.18 -9.20 -10.17
CA ILE A 4 5.80 -8.87 -8.89
C ILE A 4 4.78 -9.00 -7.77
N ALA A 5 5.20 -9.58 -6.64
CA ALA A 5 4.34 -9.76 -5.48
C ALA A 5 4.61 -8.62 -4.48
N LEU A 6 3.78 -7.59 -4.53
CA LEU A 6 3.84 -6.45 -3.60
C LEU A 6 3.08 -6.75 -2.31
N LYS A 7 3.40 -6.04 -1.23
CA LYS A 7 2.72 -6.15 0.06
C LYS A 7 1.95 -4.88 0.35
N ASN A 8 0.66 -5.03 0.63
CA ASN A 8 -0.24 -3.92 0.93
C ASN A 8 -0.83 -4.10 2.32
N VAL A 9 -0.99 -3.01 3.05
CA VAL A 9 -1.82 -2.94 4.26
C VAL A 9 -3.11 -2.20 3.93
N VAL A 10 -4.23 -2.69 4.46
CA VAL A 10 -5.54 -2.04 4.28
C VAL A 10 -6.23 -1.95 5.63
N TRP A 11 -6.70 -0.77 5.99
CA TRP A 11 -7.43 -0.52 7.23
C TRP A 11 -8.65 0.35 6.96
N LYS A 12 -9.57 0.37 7.93
CA LYS A 12 -10.76 1.21 7.88
C LYS A 12 -10.47 2.53 8.60
N GLU A 13 -10.80 3.63 7.95
CA GLU A 13 -10.67 4.98 8.50
C GLU A 13 -12.01 5.71 8.38
N GLY A 14 -12.72 5.81 9.49
CA GLY A 14 -14.10 6.32 9.51
C GLY A 14 -15.03 5.49 8.61
N LYS A 15 -15.59 6.13 7.57
CA LYS A 15 -16.47 5.47 6.59
C LYS A 15 -15.75 4.88 5.38
N TYR A 16 -14.46 5.18 5.21
CA TYR A 16 -13.65 4.75 4.07
C TYR A 16 -12.67 3.65 4.46
N TYR A 17 -12.07 3.03 3.45
CA TYR A 17 -10.91 2.16 3.57
C TYR A 17 -9.70 2.85 2.95
N VAL A 18 -8.54 2.74 3.61
CA VAL A 18 -7.26 3.21 3.08
C VAL A 18 -6.40 1.99 2.77
N ALA A 19 -5.78 1.99 1.60
CA ALA A 19 -4.85 0.97 1.16
C ALA A 19 -3.47 1.59 0.93
N TRP A 20 -2.42 0.97 1.46
CA TRP A 20 -1.05 1.46 1.37
C TRP A 20 -0.12 0.32 0.95
N ASN A 21 0.63 0.55 -0.13
CA ASN A 21 1.71 -0.31 -0.56
C ASN A 21 3.00 -0.10 0.28
N LEU A 22 3.47 -1.17 0.92
CA LEU A 22 4.65 -1.14 1.78
C LEU A 22 5.97 -1.03 1.00
N ASN A 23 5.97 -1.34 -0.30
CA ASN A 23 7.18 -1.35 -1.12
C ASN A 23 7.49 0.03 -1.73
N THR A 24 6.47 0.84 -2.04
CA THR A 24 6.60 2.11 -2.77
C THR A 24 6.15 3.33 -1.98
N ALA A 25 5.51 3.11 -0.84
CA ALA A 25 4.80 4.12 -0.07
C ALA A 25 3.59 4.78 -0.76
N VAL A 26 3.15 4.25 -1.91
CA VAL A 26 1.92 4.71 -2.58
C VAL A 26 0.70 4.27 -1.78
N SER A 27 -0.27 5.17 -1.64
CA SER A 27 -1.53 4.91 -0.95
C SER A 27 -2.73 5.38 -1.78
N SER A 28 -3.88 4.77 -1.53
CA SER A 28 -5.18 5.11 -2.09
C SER A 28 -6.27 4.89 -1.03
N PHE A 29 -7.51 5.23 -1.37
CA PHE A 29 -8.67 5.01 -0.50
C PHE A 29 -9.93 4.71 -1.32
N GLY A 30 -10.98 4.22 -0.66
CA GLY A 30 -12.27 3.95 -1.30
C GLY A 30 -13.38 3.65 -0.30
N ASP A 31 -14.63 3.62 -0.77
CA ASP A 31 -15.81 3.33 0.06
C ASP A 31 -15.81 1.88 0.58
N THR A 32 -15.28 0.95 -0.22
CA THR A 32 -15.08 -0.44 0.18
C THR A 32 -13.60 -0.85 0.15
N ARG A 33 -13.28 -1.96 0.82
CA ARG A 33 -11.94 -2.57 0.76
C ARG A 33 -11.52 -2.87 -0.68
N LYS A 34 -12.47 -3.27 -1.54
CA LYS A 34 -12.21 -3.58 -2.95
C LYS A 34 -11.88 -2.30 -3.72
N ASP A 35 -12.65 -1.24 -3.52
CA ASP A 35 -12.43 0.04 -4.22
C ASP A 35 -11.06 0.62 -3.86
N ALA A 36 -10.71 0.64 -2.57
CA ALA A 36 -9.40 1.10 -2.14
C ALA A 36 -8.25 0.30 -2.80
N LEU A 37 -8.38 -1.02 -2.89
CA LEU A 37 -7.36 -1.86 -3.54
C LEU A 37 -7.30 -1.67 -5.06
N ASN A 38 -8.44 -1.50 -5.73
CA ASN A 38 -8.48 -1.21 -7.16
C ASN A 38 -7.81 0.14 -7.46
N SER A 39 -8.14 1.19 -6.71
CA SER A 39 -7.48 2.50 -6.85
C SER A 39 -5.99 2.44 -6.49
N LEU A 40 -5.58 1.52 -5.59
CA LEU A 40 -4.16 1.31 -5.30
C LEU A 40 -3.44 0.68 -6.50
N GLU A 41 -4.08 -0.28 -7.17
CA GLU A 41 -3.54 -0.95 -8.35
C GLU A 41 -3.28 0.07 -9.48
N GLU A 42 -4.26 0.90 -9.83
CA GLU A 42 -4.11 1.96 -10.83
C GLU A 42 -2.98 2.95 -10.46
N ALA A 43 -2.90 3.36 -9.19
CA ALA A 43 -1.84 4.28 -8.73
C ALA A 43 -0.45 3.64 -8.80
N LEU A 44 -0.35 2.33 -8.53
CA LEU A 44 0.90 1.58 -8.66
C LEU A 44 1.29 1.39 -10.12
N GLU A 45 0.34 1.15 -11.02
CA GLU A 45 0.61 1.09 -12.47
C GLU A 45 1.30 2.38 -12.93
N LEU A 46 0.72 3.54 -12.62
CA LEU A 46 1.31 4.85 -12.92
C LEU A 46 2.71 5.02 -12.28
N TYR A 47 2.87 4.63 -11.01
CA TYR A 47 4.17 4.72 -10.33
C TYR A 47 5.26 3.90 -11.03
N PHE A 48 4.92 2.72 -11.56
CA PHE A 48 5.88 1.84 -12.21
C PHE A 48 6.14 2.16 -13.69
N GLU A 49 5.44 3.14 -14.28
CA GLU A 49 5.79 3.65 -15.61
C GLU A 49 7.19 4.27 -15.62
N ASP A 50 7.53 5.02 -14.57
CA ASP A 50 8.80 5.76 -14.46
C ASP A 50 9.84 5.09 -13.54
N VAL A 51 9.43 4.10 -12.73
CA VAL A 51 10.29 3.49 -11.71
C VAL A 51 10.68 2.04 -12.07
N PRO A 52 11.98 1.76 -12.30
CA PRO A 52 12.43 0.40 -12.56
C PRO A 52 12.15 -0.54 -11.38
N ILE A 53 11.57 -1.70 -11.67
CA ILE A 53 11.27 -2.76 -10.68
C ILE A 53 12.51 -3.16 -9.85
N ALA A 54 13.70 -3.08 -10.43
CA ALA A 54 14.96 -3.41 -9.75
C ALA A 54 15.29 -2.49 -8.54
N LYS A 55 14.66 -1.31 -8.46
CA LYS A 55 14.85 -0.38 -7.33
C LYS A 55 13.90 -0.66 -6.16
N ILE A 56 12.96 -1.59 -6.31
CA ILE A 56 11.97 -1.89 -5.28
C ILE A 56 12.57 -2.84 -4.24
N ASN A 57 12.55 -2.42 -2.98
CA ASN A 57 12.93 -3.28 -1.88
C ASN A 57 11.88 -4.36 -1.64
N LYS A 58 12.36 -5.58 -1.36
CA LYS A 58 11.48 -6.68 -0.97
C LYS A 58 11.02 -6.48 0.48
N VAL A 59 9.71 -6.47 0.68
CA VAL A 59 9.10 -6.45 2.02
C VAL A 59 8.88 -7.88 2.48
N GLU A 60 9.54 -8.27 3.57
CA GLU A 60 9.43 -9.61 4.16
C GLU A 60 8.77 -9.53 5.54
N ARG A 61 7.79 -10.42 5.78
CA ARG A 61 7.11 -10.61 7.08
C ARG A 61 6.71 -9.28 7.78
N PRO A 62 5.88 -8.42 7.14
CA PRO A 62 5.45 -7.19 7.77
C PRO A 62 4.46 -7.47 8.91
N ASP A 63 4.64 -6.76 10.03
CA ASP A 63 3.79 -6.82 11.21
C ASP A 63 3.22 -5.45 11.57
N LEU A 64 1.99 -5.42 12.09
CA LEU A 64 1.40 -4.22 12.67
C LEU A 64 1.73 -4.20 14.16
N VAL A 65 2.73 -3.39 14.54
CA VAL A 65 3.22 -3.31 15.91
C VAL A 65 2.65 -2.06 16.61
N PRO A 66 1.93 -2.20 17.73
CA PRO A 66 1.41 -1.05 18.46
C PRO A 66 2.55 -0.31 19.17
N LEU A 67 2.59 1.02 19.02
CA LEU A 67 3.47 1.90 19.79
C LEU A 67 2.65 2.70 20.80
N ARG A 68 2.93 2.54 22.09
CA ARG A 68 2.37 3.42 23.13
C ARG A 68 3.19 4.70 23.18
N PHE A 69 2.68 5.74 22.56
CA PHE A 69 3.31 7.06 22.55
C PHE A 69 2.97 7.83 23.83
N LYS A 70 3.97 8.46 24.46
CA LYS A 70 3.83 9.10 25.80
C LYS A 70 3.64 10.62 25.75
N HIS A 71 3.84 11.27 24.60
CA HIS A 71 3.80 12.72 24.45
C HIS A 71 3.19 13.08 23.11
N ALA A 72 1.93 13.51 23.06
CA ALA A 72 1.26 13.95 21.83
C ALA A 72 1.08 15.48 21.83
#